data_AF-A0A2D5PCF7-F1
#
_entry.id   AF-A0A2D5PCF7-F1
#
_cell.length_a   1.000
_cell.length_b   1.000
_cell.length_c   1.000
_cell.angle_alpha   90.00
_cell.angle_beta   90.00
_cell.angle_gamma   90.00
#
_symmetry.space_group_name_H-M   'P 1'
#
loop_
_entity.id
_entity.type
_entity.pdbx_description
1 polymer ?
#
loop_
_entity_poly.entity_id
_entity_poly.type
_entity_poly.pdbx_seq_one_letter_code
_entity_poly.pdbx_strand_id
1 'polypeptide(L)'
;MSEPSLVAQGLELMIFGMGVVFVFLTMLVFVTGFMSKLVNKLAPVQEAAPVPVRAAAPQGVDPQLLKVLSAAVKEHRARQK
;
A
#
# COMPACT_ATOMS: atom_id res chain seq x y z
N MET A 1 -47.62 -22.50 31.79
CA MET A 1 -46.67 -21.38 31.67
C MET A 1 -45.29 -21.98 31.86
N SER A 2 -44.54 -22.11 30.78
CA SER A 2 -43.21 -22.73 30.78
C SER A 2 -42.20 -21.59 30.88
N GLU A 3 -41.70 -21.34 32.09
CA GLU A 3 -40.64 -20.35 32.28
C GLU A 3 -39.39 -20.81 31.48
N PRO A 4 -38.89 -19.99 30.53
CA PRO A 4 -37.68 -20.34 29.81
C PRO A 4 -36.53 -20.49 30.81
N SER A 5 -35.71 -21.53 30.64
CA SER A 5 -34.59 -21.79 31.54
C SER A 5 -33.61 -20.61 31.53
N LEU A 6 -32.92 -20.36 32.64
CA LEU A 6 -31.90 -19.29 32.74
C LEU A 6 -30.86 -19.36 31.61
N VAL A 7 -30.56 -20.57 31.14
CA VAL A 7 -29.66 -20.80 30.00
C VAL A 7 -30.26 -20.28 28.69
N ALA A 8 -31.55 -20.50 28.45
CA ALA A 8 -32.25 -19.97 27.28
C ALA A 8 -32.29 -18.43 27.31
N GLN A 9 -32.53 -17.84 28.48
CA GLN A 9 -32.55 -16.39 28.65
C GLN A 9 -31.16 -15.76 28.48
N GLY A 10 -30.10 -16.44 28.96
CA GLY A 10 -28.72 -16.04 28.71
C GLY A 10 -28.32 -16.16 27.24
N LEU A 11 -28.80 -17.17 26.53
CA LEU A 11 -28.57 -17.34 25.11
C LEU A 11 -29.28 -16.26 24.28
N GLU A 12 -30.53 -15.93 24.61
CA GLU A 12 -31.27 -14.81 24.02
C GLU A 12 -30.52 -13.48 24.22
N LEU A 13 -30.02 -13.23 25.44
CA LEU A 13 -29.24 -12.04 25.74
C LEU A 13 -27.93 -11.99 24.95
N MET A 14 -27.24 -13.12 24.79
CA MET A 14 -26.00 -13.19 23.99
C MET A 14 -26.28 -12.89 22.52
N ILE A 15 -27.31 -13.50 21.93
CA ILE A 15 -27.68 -13.27 20.53
C ILE A 15 -28.09 -11.81 20.34
N PHE A 16 -28.87 -11.25 21.25
CA PHE A 16 -29.30 -9.86 21.17
C PHE A 16 -28.13 -8.89 21.32
N GLY A 17 -27.30 -9.06 22.36
CA GLY A 17 -26.14 -8.21 22.60
C GLY A 17 -25.11 -8.28 21.47
N MET A 18 -24.76 -9.49 21.05
CA MET A 18 -23.82 -9.70 19.93
C MET A 18 -24.41 -9.22 18.60
N GLY A 19 -25.71 -9.39 18.38
CA GLY A 19 -26.40 -8.92 17.18
C GLY A 19 -26.43 -7.39 17.08
N VAL A 20 -26.77 -6.70 18.17
CA VAL A 20 -26.78 -5.23 18.21
C VAL A 20 -25.39 -4.67 17.97
N VAL A 21 -24.36 -5.23 18.61
CA VAL A 21 -22.96 -4.82 18.40
C VAL A 21 -22.54 -5.08 16.95
N PHE A 22 -22.87 -6.24 16.38
CA PHE A 22 -22.54 -6.57 15.00
C PHE A 22 -23.19 -5.60 14.00
N VAL A 23 -24.48 -5.29 14.18
CA VAL A 23 -25.19 -4.32 13.34
C VAL A 23 -24.59 -2.92 13.48
N PHE A 24 -24.27 -2.51 14.72
CA PHE A 24 -23.66 -1.21 14.99
C PHE A 24 -22.29 -1.06 14.34
N LEU A 25 -21.41 -2.07 14.48
CA LEU A 25 -20.10 -2.07 13.84
C LEU A 25 -20.22 -2.12 12.31
N THR A 26 -21.14 -2.91 11.78
CA THR A 26 -21.41 -2.96 10.33
C THR A 26 -21.84 -1.59 9.81
N MET A 27 -22.77 -0.91 10.50
CA MET A 27 -23.18 0.45 10.20
C MET A 27 -21.99 1.42 10.22
N LEU A 28 -21.12 1.35 11.24
CA LEU A 28 -19.92 2.17 11.32
C LEU A 28 -18.96 1.93 10.15
N VAL A 29 -18.76 0.67 9.73
CA VAL A 29 -17.94 0.33 8.56
C VAL A 29 -18.52 0.93 7.28
N PHE A 30 -19.84 0.90 7.11
CA PHE A 30 -20.48 1.56 5.97
C PHE A 30 -20.30 3.08 5.99
N VAL A 31 -20.50 3.72 7.16
CA VAL A 31 -20.33 5.18 7.31
C VAL A 31 -18.87 5.59 7.05
N THR A 32 -17.91 4.90 7.64
CA THR A 32 -16.48 5.17 7.43
C THR A 32 -16.05 4.89 6.00
N GLY A 33 -16.60 3.85 5.35
CA GLY A 33 -16.39 3.57 3.93
C GLY A 33 -16.97 4.66 3.03
N PHE A 34 -18.16 5.18 3.35
CA PHE A 34 -18.75 6.31 2.65
C PHE A 34 -17.90 7.56 2.83
N MET A 35 -17.46 7.85 4.06
CA MET A 35 -16.53 8.95 4.34
C MET A 35 -15.23 8.80 3.54
N SER A 36 -14.65 7.60 3.48
CA SER A 36 -13.46 7.33 2.67
C SER A 36 -13.69 7.61 1.17
N LYS A 37 -14.84 7.20 0.61
CA LYS A 37 -15.20 7.53 -0.77
C LYS A 37 -15.43 9.02 -0.98
N LEU A 38 -16.08 9.70 -0.05
CA LEU A 38 -16.31 11.14 -0.11
C LEU A 38 -14.99 11.90 -0.06
N VAL A 39 -14.09 11.54 0.84
CA VAL A 39 -12.76 12.15 0.95
C VAL A 39 -11.98 11.95 -0.34
N ASN A 40 -11.92 10.73 -0.89
CA ASN A 40 -11.24 10.47 -2.17
C ASN A 40 -11.87 11.23 -3.36
N LYS A 41 -13.17 11.54 -3.30
CA LYS A 41 -13.89 12.24 -4.38
C LYS A 41 -13.83 13.76 -4.24
N LEU A 42 -13.82 14.31 -3.03
CA LEU A 42 -13.76 15.76 -2.76
C LEU A 42 -12.33 16.28 -2.72
N ALA A 43 -11.40 15.48 -2.20
CA ALA A 43 -9.97 15.74 -2.22
C ALA A 43 -9.30 14.48 -2.77
N PRO A 44 -9.35 14.24 -4.10
CA PRO A 44 -8.48 13.25 -4.69
C PRO A 44 -7.06 13.65 -4.28
N VAL A 45 -6.50 12.90 -3.33
CA VAL A 45 -5.07 12.91 -3.09
C VAL A 45 -4.54 12.54 -4.45
N GLN A 46 -3.97 13.52 -5.15
CA GLN A 46 -3.21 13.22 -6.34
C GLN A 46 -2.13 12.28 -5.84
N GLU A 47 -2.33 10.97 -6.06
CA GLU A 47 -1.22 10.05 -6.15
C GLU A 47 -0.24 10.78 -7.03
N ALA A 48 0.86 11.24 -6.43
CA ALA A 48 1.91 11.90 -7.16
C ALA A 48 2.21 10.93 -8.29
N ALA A 49 1.84 11.31 -9.52
CA ALA A 49 1.98 10.45 -10.67
C ALA A 49 3.39 9.88 -10.58
N PRO A 50 3.59 8.55 -10.67
CA PRO A 50 4.91 7.96 -10.52
C PRO A 50 5.81 8.75 -11.43
N VAL A 51 6.68 9.56 -10.82
CA VAL A 51 7.47 10.54 -11.57
C VAL A 51 8.17 9.68 -12.60
N PRO A 52 7.97 9.93 -13.91
CA PRO A 52 8.67 9.14 -14.90
C PRO A 52 10.13 9.31 -14.54
N VAL A 53 10.75 8.24 -14.04
CA VAL A 53 12.18 8.19 -13.87
C VAL A 53 12.66 8.45 -15.27
N ARG A 54 13.07 9.70 -15.55
CA ARG A 54 13.73 10.03 -16.79
C ARG A 54 14.87 9.04 -16.84
N ALA A 55 14.76 8.05 -17.72
CA ALA A 55 15.91 7.30 -18.15
C ALA A 55 16.92 8.40 -18.49
N ALA A 56 17.99 8.48 -17.70
CA ALA A 56 19.05 9.42 -17.98
C ALA A 56 19.36 9.24 -19.46
N ALA A 57 19.24 10.33 -20.24
CA ALA A 57 19.67 10.29 -21.63
C ALA A 57 21.04 9.61 -21.61
N PRO A 58 21.30 8.58 -22.46
CA PRO A 58 22.64 8.01 -22.52
C PRO A 58 23.55 9.20 -22.76
N GLN A 59 24.29 9.59 -21.72
CA GLN A 59 25.30 10.62 -21.83
C GLN A 59 26.25 10.01 -22.84
N GLY A 60 26.17 10.47 -24.09
CA GLY A 60 26.94 9.92 -25.19
C GLY A 60 28.35 9.82 -24.69
N VAL A 61 28.84 8.58 -24.57
CA VAL A 61 30.05 8.33 -23.79
C VAL A 61 31.14 9.17 -24.43
N ASP A 62 31.67 10.11 -23.65
CA ASP A 62 32.67 11.05 -24.15
C ASP A 62 33.81 10.23 -24.77
N PRO A 63 34.10 10.40 -26.08
CA PRO A 63 35.15 9.65 -26.77
C PRO A 63 36.51 9.74 -26.06
N GLN A 64 36.75 10.83 -25.33
CA GLN A 64 37.94 11.01 -24.52
C GLN A 64 37.94 10.08 -23.29
N LEU A 65 36.81 9.96 -22.58
CA LEU A 65 36.61 9.02 -21.48
C LEU A 65 36.80 7.57 -21.92
N LEU A 66 36.27 7.19 -23.09
CA LEU A 66 36.49 5.85 -23.66
C LEU A 66 37.95 5.57 -23.94
N LYS A 67 38.70 6.53 -24.49
CA LYS A 67 40.15 6.37 -24.74
C LYS A 67 40.93 6.18 -23.45
N VAL A 68 40.62 6.97 -22.42
CA VAL A 68 41.30 6.86 -21.11
C VAL A 68 40.95 5.53 -20.43
N LEU A 69 39.68 5.12 -20.43
CA LEU A 69 39.28 3.81 -19.89
C LEU A 69 39.99 2.66 -20.62
N SER A 70 40.07 2.73 -21.95
CA SER A 70 40.73 1.70 -22.77
C SER A 70 42.22 1.57 -22.45
N ALA A 71 42.91 2.70 -22.27
CA ALA A 71 44.31 2.73 -21.86
C ALA A 71 44.48 2.17 -20.43
N ALA A 72 43.63 2.58 -19.50
CA ALA A 72 43.67 2.12 -18.11
C ALA A 72 43.42 0.61 -17.99
N VAL A 73 42.47 0.05 -18.74
CA VAL A 73 42.18 -1.39 -18.76
C VAL A 73 43.35 -2.17 -19.36
N LYS A 74 43.98 -1.66 -20.43
CA LYS A 74 45.16 -2.29 -21.04
C LYS A 74 46.35 -2.31 -20.10
N GLU A 75 46.61 -1.19 -19.41
CA GLU A 75 47.64 -1.07 -18.37
C GLU A 75 47.39 -2.06 -17.22
N HIS A 76 46.17 -2.11 -16.69
CA HIS A 76 45.79 -3.03 -15.62
C HIS A 76 45.98 -4.50 -16.01
N ARG A 77 45.58 -4.87 -17.23
CA ARG A 77 45.77 -6.24 -17.75
C ARG A 77 47.23 -6.58 -17.99
N ALA A 78 48.05 -5.62 -18.41
CA ALA A 78 49.49 -5.81 -18.56
C ALA A 78 50.19 -5.94 -17.20
N ARG A 79 49.68 -5.26 -16.17
CA ARG A 79 50.19 -5.31 -14.80
C ARG A 79 49.73 -6.54 -13.99
N GLN A 80 48.64 -7.17 -14.43
CA GLN A 80 48.14 -8.44 -13.87
C GLN A 80 48.67 -9.68 -14.61
N LYS A 81 49.62 -9.50 -15.53
CA LYS A 81 50.44 -10.57 -16.10
C LYS A 81 51.86 -10.44 -15.57
#